data_AF-A0A382G1K1-F1
#
_entry.id   AF-A0A382G1K1-F1
#
_cell.length_a   1.000
_cell.length_b   1.000
_cell.length_c   1.000
_cell.angle_alpha   90.00
_cell.angle_beta   90.00
_cell.angle_gamma   90.00
#
_symmetry.space_group_name_H-M   'P 1'
#
loop_
_entity.id
_entity.type
_entity.pdbx_description
1 polymer ?
#
loop_
_entity_poly.entity_id
_entity_poly.type
_entity_poly.pdbx_seq_one_letter_code
_entity_poly.pdbx_strand_id
1 'polypeptide(L)'
;MLVLAIESSCDETAAAVIENGRTIHSSVVASQIELHAPYGGIVPEVASREHLRVIVPVIKQALEQAGCLLDDLEAIAATRGPGLAGALLVGYNTGKAIALSKKLPFLGVNHLEGHVRANWLMEEPPPRFPALALVVSGGHTDLVFMKSETEYERLGGTLDDAAGEAFDKVGRLLGLPFPGGPAIAKEALAGKASSLKLPRAWLPGTADFSFSGLKTAVVHSVRKETWSPIEIAWEFQESVVDVLSGKVATIANEFNAREVLIAG
;
A
#
# COMPACT_ATOMS: atom_id res chain seq x y z
N MET A 1 -13.77 -16.94 -16.31
CA MET A 1 -13.39 -17.09 -14.90
C MET A 1 -13.81 -15.87 -14.12
N LEU A 2 -14.93 -15.98 -13.41
CA LEU A 2 -15.44 -15.01 -12.45
C LEU A 2 -14.91 -15.33 -11.04
N VAL A 3 -14.15 -14.41 -10.45
CA VAL A 3 -13.45 -14.60 -9.17
C VAL A 3 -13.96 -13.61 -8.14
N LEU A 4 -14.28 -14.10 -6.94
CA LEU A 4 -14.43 -13.25 -5.76
C LEU A 4 -13.08 -13.10 -5.07
N ALA A 5 -12.54 -11.89 -5.02
CA ALA A 5 -11.32 -11.53 -4.31
C ALA A 5 -11.64 -10.86 -2.97
N ILE A 6 -10.93 -11.24 -1.91
CA ILE A 6 -11.13 -10.76 -0.54
C ILE A 6 -9.81 -10.21 0.01
N GLU A 7 -9.84 -8.99 0.56
CA GLU A 7 -8.69 -8.33 1.20
C GLU A 7 -9.04 -7.93 2.64
N SER A 8 -8.12 -8.23 3.56
CA SER A 8 -8.21 -7.93 4.99
C SER A 8 -6.82 -7.91 5.65
N SER A 9 -5.79 -7.43 4.97
CA SER A 9 -4.39 -7.49 5.42
C SER A 9 -4.08 -6.51 6.55
N CYS A 10 -4.78 -5.37 6.62
CA CYS A 10 -4.50 -4.31 7.59
C CYS A 10 -5.77 -3.72 8.21
N ASP A 11 -6.28 -2.61 7.68
CA ASP A 11 -7.37 -1.82 8.25
C ASP A 11 -8.48 -1.52 7.22
N GLU A 12 -8.48 -2.25 6.12
CA GLU A 12 -9.48 -2.15 5.07
C GLU A 12 -10.06 -3.53 4.81
N THR A 13 -11.38 -3.66 4.88
CA THR A 13 -12.07 -4.87 4.46
C THR A 13 -12.58 -4.65 3.07
N ALA A 14 -12.10 -5.43 2.11
CA ALA A 14 -12.55 -5.29 0.73
C ALA A 14 -12.97 -6.61 0.10
N ALA A 15 -13.91 -6.51 -0.83
CA ALA A 15 -14.28 -7.59 -1.72
C ALA A 15 -14.51 -7.04 -3.13
N ALA A 16 -14.05 -7.80 -4.13
CA ALA A 16 -14.22 -7.45 -5.53
C ALA A 16 -14.61 -8.69 -6.35
N VAL A 17 -15.43 -8.50 -7.37
CA VAL A 17 -15.74 -9.52 -8.36
C VAL A 17 -15.03 -9.16 -9.66
N ILE A 18 -14.12 -10.03 -10.09
CA ILE A 18 -13.25 -9.79 -11.25
C ILE A 18 -13.44 -10.93 -12.26
N GLU A 19 -13.60 -10.56 -13.53
CA GLU A 19 -13.69 -11.50 -14.64
C GLU A 19 -12.41 -11.48 -15.48
N ASN A 20 -11.86 -12.68 -15.71
CA ASN A 20 -10.71 -12.93 -16.59
C ASN A 20 -9.49 -12.03 -16.30
N GLY A 21 -9.33 -11.62 -15.03
CA GLY A 21 -8.19 -10.84 -14.56
C GLY A 21 -8.12 -9.40 -15.04
N ARG A 22 -9.15 -8.87 -15.73
CA ARG A 22 -9.16 -7.48 -16.23
C ARG A 22 -10.45 -6.73 -15.96
N THR A 23 -11.60 -7.38 -16.11
CA THR A 23 -12.90 -6.72 -15.95
C THR A 23 -13.31 -6.72 -14.49
N ILE A 24 -13.46 -5.53 -13.90
CA ILE A 24 -13.94 -5.36 -12.53
C ILE A 24 -15.46 -5.16 -12.58
N HIS A 25 -16.21 -6.14 -12.09
CA HIS A 25 -17.68 -6.05 -11.97
C HIS A 25 -18.11 -5.32 -10.69
N SER A 26 -17.31 -5.42 -9.63
CA SER A 26 -17.50 -4.67 -8.40
C SER A 26 -16.20 -4.55 -7.61
N SER A 27 -16.09 -3.48 -6.81
CA SER A 27 -15.01 -3.26 -5.85
C SER A 27 -15.57 -2.49 -4.66
N VAL A 28 -15.71 -3.18 -3.52
CA VAL A 28 -16.29 -2.62 -2.30
C VAL A 28 -15.21 -2.57 -1.24
N VAL A 29 -15.03 -1.41 -0.61
CA VAL A 29 -14.06 -1.19 0.46
C VAL A 29 -14.78 -0.60 1.67
N ALA A 30 -14.58 -1.22 2.83
CA ALA A 30 -14.96 -0.69 4.14
C ALA A 30 -13.67 -0.33 4.90
N SER A 31 -13.32 0.95 4.88
CA SER A 31 -12.13 1.50 5.54
C SER A 31 -12.36 1.75 7.02
N GLN A 32 -11.34 1.50 7.84
CA GLN A 32 -11.36 1.69 9.29
C GLN A 32 -10.64 2.97 9.73
N ILE A 33 -10.31 3.89 8.82
CA ILE A 33 -9.55 5.12 9.12
C ILE A 33 -10.15 5.88 10.31
N GLU A 34 -11.48 6.10 10.32
CA GLU A 34 -12.16 6.82 11.41
C GLU A 34 -12.04 6.11 12.76
N LEU A 35 -12.00 4.77 12.75
CA LEU A 35 -11.88 3.95 13.94
C LEU A 35 -10.47 4.03 14.54
N HIS A 36 -9.44 4.18 13.70
CA HIS A 36 -8.04 4.25 14.12
C HIS A 36 -7.54 5.69 14.37
N ALA A 37 -8.23 6.70 13.83
CA ALA A 37 -7.84 8.11 13.95
C ALA A 37 -7.58 8.60 15.39
N PRO A 38 -8.38 8.24 16.42
CA PRO A 38 -8.11 8.64 17.81
C PRO A 38 -6.81 8.09 18.40
N TYR A 39 -6.31 6.97 17.86
CA TYR A 39 -5.06 6.34 18.28
C TYR A 39 -3.85 6.85 17.48
N GLY A 40 -4.10 7.60 16.39
CA GLY A 40 -3.10 8.14 15.48
C GLY A 40 -2.40 7.07 14.63
N GLY A 41 -2.91 5.85 14.58
CA GLY A 41 -2.33 4.72 13.86
C GLY A 41 -3.11 3.43 14.10
N ILE A 42 -2.79 2.39 13.33
CA ILE A 42 -3.57 1.15 13.33
C ILE A 42 -3.38 0.36 14.63
N VAL A 43 -4.49 0.01 15.27
CA VAL A 43 -4.53 -0.86 16.46
C VAL A 43 -4.90 -2.29 16.02
N PRO A 44 -3.98 -3.27 16.05
CA PRO A 44 -4.22 -4.58 15.41
C PRO A 44 -5.44 -5.36 15.89
N GLU A 45 -5.73 -5.32 17.19
CA GLU A 45 -6.90 -6.00 17.77
C GLU A 45 -8.21 -5.35 17.32
N VAL A 46 -8.25 -4.01 17.28
CA VAL A 46 -9.42 -3.25 16.81
C VAL A 46 -9.66 -3.56 15.33
N ALA A 47 -8.60 -3.60 14.52
CA ALA A 47 -8.71 -3.91 13.11
C ALA A 47 -9.27 -5.31 12.85
N SER A 48 -8.74 -6.31 13.57
CA SER A 48 -9.17 -7.70 13.47
C SER A 48 -10.67 -7.87 13.80
N ARG A 49 -11.16 -7.20 14.84
CA ARG A 49 -12.58 -7.22 15.22
C ARG A 49 -13.47 -6.55 14.19
N GLU A 50 -12.99 -5.47 13.61
CA GLU A 50 -13.77 -4.72 12.63
C GLU A 50 -13.91 -5.52 11.33
N HIS A 51 -12.86 -6.20 10.86
CA HIS A 51 -12.98 -7.16 9.76
C HIS A 51 -14.07 -8.21 10.02
N LEU A 52 -14.11 -8.82 11.22
CA LEU A 52 -15.13 -9.81 11.56
C LEU A 52 -16.55 -9.24 11.45
N ARG A 53 -16.72 -7.96 11.81
CA ARG A 53 -18.01 -7.26 11.77
C ARG A 53 -18.48 -7.00 10.34
N VAL A 54 -17.58 -6.60 9.45
CA VAL A 54 -17.95 -6.08 8.11
C VAL A 54 -17.69 -7.02 6.95
N ILE A 55 -16.93 -8.11 7.11
CA ILE A 55 -16.56 -9.00 6.00
C ILE A 55 -17.77 -9.57 5.23
N VAL A 56 -18.81 -10.03 5.94
CA VAL A 56 -20.01 -10.57 5.30
C VAL A 56 -20.83 -9.48 4.58
N PRO A 57 -21.13 -8.32 5.21
CA PRO A 57 -21.74 -7.18 4.50
C PRO A 57 -20.99 -6.77 3.24
N VAL A 58 -19.66 -6.64 3.31
CA VAL A 58 -18.82 -6.23 2.17
C VAL A 58 -18.90 -7.23 1.03
N ILE A 59 -18.80 -8.54 1.31
CA ILE A 59 -18.92 -9.58 0.28
C ILE A 59 -20.31 -9.56 -0.36
N LYS A 60 -21.38 -9.45 0.44
CA LYS A 60 -22.75 -9.39 -0.08
C LYS A 60 -22.95 -8.19 -1.01
N GLN A 61 -22.46 -7.02 -0.60
CA GLN A 61 -22.53 -5.81 -1.40
C GLN A 61 -21.74 -5.95 -2.71
N ALA A 62 -20.57 -6.60 -2.68
CA ALA A 62 -19.78 -6.82 -3.89
C ALA A 62 -20.50 -7.75 -4.89
N LEU A 63 -21.15 -8.81 -4.40
CA LEU A 63 -21.95 -9.71 -5.25
C LEU A 63 -23.19 -9.00 -5.83
N GLU A 64 -23.88 -8.22 -5.01
CA GLU A 64 -25.05 -7.43 -5.44
C GLU A 64 -24.67 -6.42 -6.53
N GLN A 65 -23.58 -5.67 -6.34
CA GLN A 65 -23.08 -4.71 -7.33
C GLN A 65 -22.64 -5.40 -8.64
N ALA A 66 -22.07 -6.60 -8.55
CA ALA A 66 -21.70 -7.39 -9.71
C ALA A 66 -22.90 -8.08 -10.39
N GLY A 67 -24.08 -8.06 -9.76
CA GLY A 67 -25.29 -8.72 -10.28
C GLY A 67 -25.17 -10.25 -10.33
N CYS A 68 -24.38 -10.86 -9.45
CA CYS A 68 -24.15 -12.31 -9.42
C CYS A 68 -24.38 -12.92 -8.03
N LEU A 69 -24.52 -14.24 -8.00
CA LEU A 69 -24.63 -15.05 -6.80
C LEU A 69 -23.32 -15.80 -6.55
N LEU A 70 -23.16 -16.34 -5.33
CA LEU A 70 -22.02 -17.21 -5.02
C LEU A 70 -21.93 -18.45 -5.93
N ASP A 71 -23.05 -18.90 -6.50
CA ASP A 71 -23.10 -20.06 -7.41
C ASP A 71 -22.60 -19.73 -8.83
N ASP A 72 -22.48 -18.45 -9.18
CA ASP A 72 -21.95 -18.01 -10.47
C ASP A 72 -20.42 -17.88 -10.46
N LEU A 73 -19.80 -17.96 -9.29
CA LEU A 73 -18.35 -17.83 -9.11
C LEU A 73 -17.62 -19.10 -9.54
N GLU A 74 -16.46 -18.92 -10.15
CA GLU A 74 -15.59 -20.02 -10.60
C GLU A 74 -14.39 -20.23 -9.68
N ALA A 75 -14.03 -19.24 -8.86
CA ALA A 75 -12.94 -19.33 -7.87
C ALA A 75 -13.06 -18.26 -6.77
N ILE A 76 -12.41 -18.52 -5.64
CA ILE A 76 -12.28 -17.57 -4.53
C ILE A 76 -10.80 -17.25 -4.31
N ALA A 77 -10.46 -15.98 -4.22
CA ALA A 77 -9.12 -15.50 -3.87
C ALA A 77 -9.18 -14.72 -2.55
N ALA A 78 -8.18 -14.91 -1.70
CA ALA A 78 -8.04 -14.09 -0.49
C ALA A 78 -6.57 -13.80 -0.19
N THR A 79 -6.31 -12.62 0.35
CA THR A 79 -4.96 -12.23 0.74
C THR A 79 -4.43 -13.14 1.84
N ARG A 80 -3.29 -13.79 1.57
CA ARG A 80 -2.57 -14.66 2.51
C ARG A 80 -1.57 -13.87 3.36
N GLY A 81 -1.05 -12.78 2.80
CA GLY A 81 -0.07 -11.91 3.44
C GLY A 81 0.87 -11.25 2.42
N PRO A 82 1.80 -10.41 2.86
CA PRO A 82 2.03 -9.98 4.25
C PRO A 82 0.87 -9.13 4.81
N GLY A 83 0.84 -8.93 6.13
CA GLY A 83 -0.21 -8.18 6.83
C GLY A 83 -0.31 -8.53 8.31
N LEU A 84 -1.25 -7.90 9.00
CA LEU A 84 -1.56 -8.16 10.41
C LEU A 84 -2.19 -9.55 10.55
N ALA A 85 -1.57 -10.41 11.35
CA ALA A 85 -1.98 -11.82 11.46
C ALA A 85 -3.47 -12.00 11.82
N GLY A 86 -3.98 -11.22 12.78
CA GLY A 86 -5.39 -11.27 13.18
C GLY A 86 -6.34 -10.84 12.06
N ALA A 87 -5.98 -9.79 11.32
CA ALA A 87 -6.76 -9.28 10.19
C ALA A 87 -6.78 -10.29 9.02
N LEU A 88 -5.60 -10.80 8.63
CA LEU A 88 -5.45 -11.79 7.55
C LEU A 88 -6.30 -13.04 7.79
N LEU A 89 -6.33 -13.54 9.02
CA LEU A 89 -7.10 -14.74 9.38
C LEU A 89 -8.59 -14.57 9.10
N VAL A 90 -9.15 -13.36 9.18
CA VAL A 90 -10.58 -13.12 8.95
C VAL A 90 -10.93 -13.34 7.47
N GLY A 91 -10.32 -12.58 6.57
CA GLY A 91 -10.60 -12.68 5.13
C GLY A 91 -10.19 -14.03 4.56
N TYR A 92 -9.01 -14.53 4.95
CA TYR A 92 -8.47 -15.79 4.43
C TYR A 92 -9.36 -17.00 4.80
N ASN A 93 -9.81 -17.09 6.06
CA ASN A 93 -10.70 -18.18 6.48
C ASN A 93 -12.12 -18.01 5.94
N THR A 94 -12.60 -16.78 5.79
CA THR A 94 -13.90 -16.51 5.14
C THR A 94 -13.88 -17.01 3.70
N GLY A 95 -12.86 -16.67 2.92
CA GLY A 95 -12.69 -17.15 1.56
C GLY A 95 -12.58 -18.68 1.48
N LYS A 96 -11.80 -19.30 2.37
CA LYS A 96 -11.73 -20.76 2.47
C LYS A 96 -13.08 -21.42 2.77
N ALA A 97 -13.86 -20.85 3.68
CA ALA A 97 -15.16 -21.39 4.04
C ALA A 97 -16.15 -21.33 2.86
N ILE A 98 -16.16 -20.21 2.12
CA ILE A 98 -16.98 -20.06 0.91
C ILE A 98 -16.55 -21.08 -0.15
N ALA A 99 -15.24 -21.15 -0.44
CA ALA A 99 -14.70 -22.07 -1.43
C ALA A 99 -15.03 -23.53 -1.08
N LEU A 100 -14.86 -23.93 0.18
CA LEU A 100 -15.21 -25.27 0.65
C LEU A 100 -16.70 -25.57 0.51
N SER A 101 -17.57 -24.63 0.90
CA SER A 101 -19.02 -24.79 0.82
C SER A 101 -19.51 -24.92 -0.63
N LYS A 102 -18.90 -24.21 -1.57
CA LYS A 102 -19.26 -24.20 -2.99
C LYS A 102 -18.43 -25.19 -3.83
N LYS A 103 -17.47 -25.88 -3.22
CA LYS A 103 -16.50 -26.77 -3.89
C LYS A 103 -15.73 -26.06 -5.01
N LEU A 104 -15.38 -24.79 -4.78
CA LEU A 104 -14.62 -23.96 -5.70
C LEU A 104 -13.12 -24.02 -5.38
N PRO A 105 -12.25 -23.78 -6.38
CA PRO A 105 -10.84 -23.48 -6.14
C PRO A 105 -10.66 -22.29 -5.20
N PHE A 106 -9.65 -22.38 -4.33
CA PHE A 106 -9.25 -21.31 -3.42
C PHE A 106 -7.79 -20.90 -3.69
N LEU A 107 -7.56 -19.60 -3.86
CA LEU A 107 -6.23 -19.02 -4.10
C LEU A 107 -5.82 -18.12 -2.94
N GLY A 108 -4.65 -18.40 -2.37
CA GLY A 108 -4.00 -17.51 -1.42
C GLY A 108 -3.08 -16.53 -2.14
N VAL A 109 -3.40 -15.24 -2.09
CA VAL A 109 -2.71 -14.20 -2.88
C VAL A 109 -1.70 -13.46 -2.03
N ASN A 110 -0.56 -13.08 -2.63
CA ASN A 110 0.39 -12.17 -2.00
C ASN A 110 -0.11 -10.73 -2.12
N HIS A 111 -0.21 -10.01 -1.00
CA HIS A 111 -0.71 -8.64 -0.95
C HIS A 111 0.12 -7.67 -1.81
N LEU A 112 1.45 -7.77 -1.76
CA LEU A 112 2.35 -6.91 -2.52
C LEU A 112 2.30 -7.21 -4.02
N GLU A 113 2.13 -8.48 -4.38
CA GLU A 113 1.88 -8.85 -5.77
C GLU A 113 0.56 -8.24 -6.26
N GLY A 114 -0.49 -8.25 -5.42
CA GLY A 114 -1.76 -7.57 -5.69
C GLY A 114 -1.58 -6.09 -6.00
N HIS A 115 -0.82 -5.34 -5.17
CA HIS A 115 -0.49 -3.94 -5.41
C HIS A 115 0.15 -3.73 -6.78
N VAL A 116 1.19 -4.50 -7.10
CA VAL A 116 1.89 -4.34 -8.38
C VAL A 116 0.99 -4.67 -9.57
N ARG A 117 0.21 -5.75 -9.47
CA ARG A 117 -0.71 -6.21 -10.52
C ARG A 117 -1.88 -5.26 -10.77
N ALA A 118 -2.19 -4.35 -9.85
CA ALA A 118 -3.20 -3.30 -10.07
C ALA A 118 -2.89 -2.43 -11.31
N ASN A 119 -1.60 -2.25 -11.66
CA ASN A 119 -1.19 -1.52 -12.87
C ASN A 119 -1.74 -2.14 -14.17
N TRP A 120 -1.97 -3.46 -14.22
CA TRP A 120 -2.53 -4.14 -15.40
C TRP A 120 -4.06 -4.03 -15.52
N LEU A 121 -4.73 -3.59 -14.45
CA LEU A 121 -6.18 -3.36 -14.45
C LEU A 121 -6.55 -1.99 -15.02
N MET A 122 -5.67 -1.00 -14.87
CA MET A 122 -5.98 0.40 -15.16
C MET A 122 -5.39 0.91 -16.49
N GLU A 123 -4.25 0.37 -16.92
CA GLU A 123 -3.51 0.90 -18.07
C GLU A 123 -3.86 0.19 -19.39
N GLU A 124 -3.97 0.98 -20.47
CA GLU A 124 -4.11 0.51 -21.85
C GLU A 124 -3.19 1.32 -22.80
N PRO A 125 -2.17 0.71 -23.45
CA PRO A 125 -1.83 -0.72 -23.39
C PRO A 125 -1.28 -1.13 -22.01
N PRO A 126 -1.40 -2.42 -21.63
CA PRO A 126 -0.89 -2.89 -20.35
C PRO A 126 0.63 -2.73 -20.24
N PRO A 127 1.18 -2.58 -19.01
CA PRO A 127 2.61 -2.46 -18.82
C PRO A 127 3.39 -3.65 -19.39
N ARG A 128 4.60 -3.37 -19.87
CA ARG A 128 5.48 -4.32 -20.56
C ARG A 128 6.63 -4.75 -19.67
N PHE A 129 7.05 -6.00 -19.86
CA PHE A 129 8.23 -6.55 -19.21
C PHE A 129 9.51 -6.31 -20.02
N PRO A 130 10.69 -6.23 -19.36
CA PRO A 130 10.87 -6.18 -17.92
C PRO A 130 10.40 -4.86 -17.31
N ALA A 131 9.87 -4.89 -16.10
CA ALA A 131 9.35 -3.71 -15.39
C ALA A 131 10.01 -3.58 -14.02
N LEU A 132 10.20 -2.35 -13.55
CA LEU A 132 10.64 -2.07 -12.19
C LEU A 132 9.48 -1.48 -11.40
N ALA A 133 9.05 -2.17 -10.34
CA ALA A 133 7.97 -1.73 -9.48
C ALA A 133 8.51 -1.15 -8.16
N LEU A 134 8.14 0.10 -7.87
CA LEU A 134 8.25 0.69 -6.54
C LEU A 134 6.94 0.43 -5.80
N VAL A 135 6.98 -0.44 -4.79
CA VAL A 135 5.87 -0.64 -3.85
C VAL A 135 6.08 0.30 -2.68
N VAL A 136 5.19 1.27 -2.48
CA VAL A 136 5.31 2.34 -1.48
C VAL A 136 3.97 2.56 -0.77
N SER A 137 3.76 1.84 0.32
CA SER A 137 2.53 1.89 1.13
C SER A 137 2.83 2.31 2.58
N GLY A 138 1.81 2.26 3.44
CA GLY A 138 1.95 2.50 4.88
C GLY A 138 3.01 1.59 5.53
N GLY A 139 3.04 0.31 5.16
CA GLY A 139 3.92 -0.70 5.77
C GLY A 139 5.04 -1.24 4.90
N HIS A 140 5.11 -0.82 3.63
CA HIS A 140 6.07 -1.38 2.67
C HIS A 140 6.75 -0.27 1.87
N THR A 141 8.04 -0.44 1.63
CA THR A 141 8.79 0.36 0.66
C THR A 141 9.79 -0.58 0.04
N ASP A 142 9.43 -1.15 -1.10
CA ASP A 142 10.15 -2.23 -1.75
C ASP A 142 10.37 -1.91 -3.22
N LEU A 143 11.53 -2.30 -3.73
CA LEU A 143 11.86 -2.21 -5.14
C LEU A 143 11.95 -3.61 -5.72
N VAL A 144 11.07 -3.91 -6.67
CA VAL A 144 10.89 -5.25 -7.23
C VAL A 144 11.06 -5.18 -8.74
N PHE A 145 12.01 -5.96 -9.26
CA PHE A 145 12.21 -6.13 -10.69
C PHE A 145 11.41 -7.33 -11.19
N MET A 146 10.57 -7.10 -12.20
CA MET A 146 9.73 -8.11 -12.82
C MET A 146 10.31 -8.46 -14.20
N LYS A 147 10.79 -9.70 -14.35
CA LYS A 147 11.30 -10.21 -15.64
C LYS A 147 10.17 -10.67 -16.56
N SER A 148 9.11 -11.19 -15.97
CA SER A 148 7.90 -11.70 -16.62
C SER A 148 6.72 -11.61 -15.65
N GLU A 149 5.56 -12.12 -16.04
CA GLU A 149 4.35 -12.11 -15.20
C GLU A 149 4.48 -12.88 -13.89
N THR A 150 5.42 -13.82 -13.80
CA THR A 150 5.56 -14.72 -12.65
C THR A 150 6.96 -14.69 -12.02
N GLU A 151 7.89 -13.94 -12.61
CA GLU A 151 9.28 -13.87 -12.15
C GLU A 151 9.59 -12.51 -11.55
N TYR A 152 9.70 -12.53 -10.22
CA TYR A 152 9.94 -11.35 -9.39
C TYR A 152 11.30 -11.47 -8.71
N GLU A 153 12.05 -10.38 -8.70
CA GLU A 153 13.31 -10.23 -7.99
C GLU A 153 13.23 -9.00 -7.09
N ARG A 154 13.18 -9.20 -5.77
CA ARG A 154 13.23 -8.09 -4.81
C ARG A 154 14.66 -7.56 -4.76
N LEU A 155 14.87 -6.36 -5.29
CA LEU A 155 16.19 -5.72 -5.35
C LEU A 155 16.58 -5.08 -4.02
N GLY A 156 15.60 -4.50 -3.32
CA GLY A 156 15.82 -3.86 -2.04
C GLY A 156 14.50 -3.45 -1.37
N GLY A 157 14.60 -2.97 -0.14
CA GLY A 157 13.46 -2.35 0.53
C GLY A 157 13.89 -1.53 1.73
N THR A 158 12.92 -1.04 2.51
CA THR A 158 13.26 -0.29 3.71
C THR A 158 13.98 -1.17 4.73
N LEU A 159 15.03 -0.62 5.33
CA LEU A 159 15.76 -1.22 6.45
C LEU A 159 15.14 -0.84 7.80
N ASP A 160 14.24 0.16 7.82
CA ASP A 160 13.60 0.68 9.03
C ASP A 160 12.12 1.05 8.81
N ASP A 161 11.75 2.33 8.91
CA ASP A 161 10.39 2.80 8.68
C ASP A 161 10.07 2.69 7.19
N ALA A 162 8.86 2.25 6.81
CA ALA A 162 8.37 2.44 5.45
C ALA A 162 8.14 3.94 5.16
N ALA A 163 8.09 4.34 3.89
CA ALA A 163 7.83 5.72 3.51
C ALA A 163 6.49 6.20 4.07
N GLY A 164 5.40 5.44 3.86
CA GLY A 164 4.08 5.79 4.40
C GLY A 164 4.07 5.90 5.93
N GLU A 165 4.70 4.98 6.63
CA GLU A 165 4.88 5.05 8.09
C GLU A 165 5.68 6.31 8.52
N ALA A 166 6.71 6.69 7.77
CA ALA A 166 7.45 7.92 8.03
C ALA A 166 6.55 9.17 7.86
N PHE A 167 5.70 9.20 6.83
CA PHE A 167 4.69 10.24 6.64
C PHE A 167 3.70 10.30 7.82
N ASP A 168 3.17 9.16 8.28
CA ASP A 168 2.24 9.15 9.41
C ASP A 168 2.89 9.63 10.72
N LYS A 169 4.12 9.19 10.99
CA LYS A 169 4.88 9.62 12.18
C LYS A 169 5.20 11.11 12.13
N VAL A 170 5.63 11.64 10.98
CA VAL A 170 5.92 13.06 10.82
C VAL A 170 4.65 13.90 10.88
N GLY A 171 3.54 13.44 10.29
CA GLY A 171 2.27 14.13 10.34
C GLY A 171 1.82 14.32 11.79
N ARG A 172 1.94 13.26 12.60
CA ARG A 172 1.67 13.33 14.04
C ARG A 172 2.58 14.33 14.77
N LEU A 173 3.88 14.37 14.45
CA LEU A 173 4.82 15.32 15.05
C LEU A 173 4.49 16.77 14.73
N LEU A 174 3.90 17.01 13.56
CA LEU A 174 3.46 18.33 13.10
C LEU A 174 2.04 18.69 13.59
N GLY A 175 1.37 17.81 14.34
CA GLY A 175 0.00 18.01 14.80
C GLY A 175 -1.05 17.90 13.70
N LEU A 176 -0.74 17.21 12.60
CA LEU A 176 -1.64 17.00 11.47
C LEU A 176 -2.58 15.80 11.72
N PRO A 177 -3.76 15.78 11.06
CA PRO A 177 -4.69 14.65 11.18
C PRO A 177 -4.11 13.36 10.58
N PHE A 178 -4.60 12.22 11.07
CA PHE A 178 -4.34 10.89 10.51
C PHE A 178 -5.33 10.58 9.37
N PRO A 179 -4.91 9.95 8.26
CA PRO A 179 -3.55 9.53 7.91
C PRO A 179 -2.63 10.72 7.56
N GLY A 180 -1.37 10.62 7.96
CA GLY A 180 -0.40 11.72 7.87
C GLY A 180 0.12 11.97 6.45
N GLY A 181 0.13 10.96 5.58
CA GLY A 181 0.51 11.10 4.17
C GLY A 181 -0.26 12.20 3.43
N PRO A 182 -1.59 12.06 3.27
CA PRO A 182 -2.41 13.09 2.62
C PRO A 182 -2.35 14.46 3.32
N ALA A 183 -2.24 14.47 4.65
CA ALA A 183 -2.16 15.71 5.42
C ALA A 183 -0.86 16.47 5.17
N ILE A 184 0.30 15.78 5.20
CA ILE A 184 1.60 16.37 4.85
C ILE A 184 1.58 16.86 3.41
N ALA A 185 1.08 16.04 2.46
CA ALA A 185 1.06 16.43 1.06
C ALA A 185 0.26 17.72 0.82
N LYS A 186 -0.87 17.87 1.52
CA LYS A 186 -1.67 19.09 1.47
C LYS A 186 -0.93 20.32 2.02
N GLU A 187 -0.26 20.18 3.16
CA GLU A 187 0.55 21.27 3.73
C GLU A 187 1.75 21.60 2.84
N ALA A 188 2.43 20.59 2.30
CA ALA A 188 3.56 20.73 1.40
C ALA A 188 3.16 21.49 0.11
N LEU A 189 1.97 21.26 -0.45
CA LEU A 189 1.47 22.02 -1.61
C LEU A 189 1.28 23.52 -1.31
N ALA A 190 0.94 23.87 -0.07
CA ALA A 190 0.87 25.27 0.36
C ALA A 190 2.25 25.86 0.70
N GLY A 191 3.26 25.00 0.85
CA GLY A 191 4.64 25.37 1.11
C GLY A 191 5.35 25.99 -0.09
N LYS A 192 6.49 26.62 0.20
CA LYS A 192 7.46 27.09 -0.79
C LYS A 192 8.80 26.47 -0.46
N ALA A 193 9.70 26.46 -1.44
CA ALA A 193 11.08 26.03 -1.23
C ALA A 193 11.68 26.74 0.00
N SER A 194 12.03 25.96 1.01
CA SER A 194 12.61 26.46 2.26
C SER A 194 14.14 26.34 2.25
N SER A 195 14.80 27.13 3.08
CA SER A 195 16.23 26.97 3.39
C SER A 195 16.49 25.82 4.36
N LEU A 196 15.45 25.24 4.98
CA LEU A 196 15.58 24.00 5.73
C LEU A 196 16.13 22.92 4.79
N LYS A 197 17.13 22.15 5.25
CA LYS A 197 17.67 21.00 4.54
C LYS A 197 17.62 19.78 5.42
N LEU A 198 16.78 18.83 5.05
CA LEU A 198 16.66 17.54 5.72
C LEU A 198 17.57 16.49 5.03
N PRO A 199 18.06 15.47 5.75
CA PRO A 199 18.99 14.51 5.20
C PRO A 199 18.33 13.55 4.20
N ARG A 200 18.98 13.32 3.04
CA ARG A 200 18.63 12.25 2.10
C ARG A 200 19.47 11.01 2.42
N ALA A 201 18.82 9.90 2.80
CA ALA A 201 19.49 8.64 3.08
C ALA A 201 19.72 7.83 1.79
N TRP A 202 20.76 8.19 1.02
CA TRP A 202 21.02 7.60 -0.29
C TRP A 202 21.47 6.13 -0.28
N LEU A 203 22.07 5.64 0.81
CA LEU A 203 22.55 4.24 0.96
C LEU A 203 23.27 3.74 -0.32
N PRO A 204 24.43 4.32 -0.68
CA PRO A 204 25.08 4.08 -1.97
C PRO A 204 25.45 2.60 -2.16
N GLY A 205 25.29 2.11 -3.39
CA GLY A 205 25.56 0.70 -3.73
C GLY A 205 24.47 -0.29 -3.32
N THR A 206 23.32 0.20 -2.84
CA THR A 206 22.17 -0.63 -2.47
C THR A 206 20.88 -0.11 -3.10
N ALA A 207 19.92 -1.01 -3.32
CA ALA A 207 18.54 -0.67 -3.67
C ALA A 207 17.65 -0.42 -2.44
N ASP A 208 18.23 -0.46 -1.23
CA ASP A 208 17.51 -0.32 0.02
C ASP A 208 17.17 1.15 0.36
N PHE A 209 16.21 1.32 1.26
CA PHE A 209 15.73 2.62 1.75
C PHE A 209 15.89 2.74 3.28
N SER A 210 15.93 3.96 3.80
CA SER A 210 15.91 4.25 5.23
C SER A 210 15.31 5.64 5.48
N PHE A 211 14.34 5.72 6.37
CA PHE A 211 13.62 6.96 6.71
C PHE A 211 13.65 7.29 8.21
N SER A 212 14.14 6.38 9.06
CA SER A 212 14.21 6.61 10.52
C SER A 212 15.12 7.80 10.91
N GLY A 213 16.24 7.97 10.21
CA GLY A 213 17.16 9.10 10.39
C GLY A 213 16.54 10.43 9.98
N LEU A 214 15.76 10.43 8.89
CA LEU A 214 15.01 11.60 8.42
C LEU A 214 13.96 12.05 9.46
N LYS A 215 13.20 11.10 10.03
CA LYS A 215 12.28 11.37 11.14
C LYS A 215 12.99 12.02 12.33
N THR A 216 14.17 11.53 12.70
CA THR A 216 14.95 12.09 13.82
C THR A 216 15.35 13.54 13.53
N ALA A 217 15.78 13.83 12.30
CA ALA A 217 16.08 15.20 11.88
C ALA A 217 14.84 16.12 11.96
N VAL A 218 13.65 15.63 11.56
CA VAL A 218 12.39 16.36 11.69
C VAL A 218 12.07 16.67 13.15
N VAL A 219 12.20 15.70 14.07
CA VAL A 219 12.00 15.92 15.51
C VAL A 219 12.88 17.06 16.03
N HIS A 220 14.15 17.10 15.61
CA HIS A 220 15.06 18.18 15.99
C HIS A 220 14.65 19.53 15.40
N SER A 221 14.17 19.57 14.15
CA SER A 221 13.70 20.79 13.51
C SER A 221 12.46 21.36 14.19
N VAL A 222 11.49 20.52 14.54
CA VAL A 222 10.28 20.92 15.28
C VAL A 222 10.65 21.50 16.65
N ARG A 223 11.54 20.83 17.40
CA ARG A 223 11.97 21.29 18.73
C ARG A 223 12.73 22.62 18.74
N LYS A 224 13.39 22.96 17.63
CA LYS A 224 14.10 24.24 17.50
C LYS A 224 13.15 25.41 17.24
N GLU A 225 11.90 25.15 16.87
CA GLU A 225 10.86 26.15 16.56
C GLU A 225 11.32 27.21 15.53
N THR A 226 12.33 26.88 14.72
CA THR A 226 12.92 27.78 13.73
C THR A 226 12.17 27.77 12.41
N TRP A 227 11.42 26.70 12.15
CA TRP A 227 10.74 26.43 10.88
C TRP A 227 9.26 26.24 11.12
N SER A 228 8.43 26.76 10.23
CA SER A 228 6.99 26.52 10.29
C SER A 228 6.66 25.04 9.98
N PRO A 229 5.53 24.50 10.47
CA PRO A 229 5.09 23.15 10.11
C PRO A 229 4.97 22.92 8.60
N ILE A 230 4.57 23.95 7.85
CA ILE A 230 4.46 23.93 6.38
C ILE A 230 5.83 23.74 5.72
N GLU A 231 6.86 24.47 6.17
CA GLU A 231 8.22 24.32 5.63
C GLU A 231 8.82 22.95 5.94
N ILE A 232 8.55 22.43 7.15
CA ILE A 232 9.01 21.09 7.54
C ILE A 232 8.29 20.03 6.70
N ALA A 233 6.97 20.14 6.51
CA ALA A 233 6.18 19.23 5.69
C ALA A 233 6.68 19.21 4.23
N TRP A 234 6.93 20.38 3.64
CA TRP A 234 7.47 20.51 2.29
C TRP A 234 8.84 19.84 2.16
N GLU A 235 9.81 20.24 2.98
CA GLU A 235 11.18 19.72 2.87
C GLU A 235 11.27 18.23 3.24
N PHE A 236 10.40 17.74 4.13
CA PHE A 236 10.31 16.32 4.45
C PHE A 236 9.80 15.52 3.24
N GLN A 237 8.70 15.96 2.62
CA GLN A 237 8.17 15.31 1.41
C GLN A 237 9.23 15.29 0.31
N GLU A 238 9.86 16.44 0.03
CA GLU A 238 10.93 16.53 -0.96
C GLU A 238 12.07 15.57 -0.65
N SER A 239 12.49 15.46 0.61
CA SER A 239 13.55 14.52 1.00
C SER A 239 13.19 13.06 0.78
N VAL A 240 11.94 12.66 0.99
CA VAL A 240 11.47 11.29 0.73
C VAL A 240 11.37 11.03 -0.77
N VAL A 241 10.72 11.92 -1.51
CA VAL A 241 10.49 11.79 -2.95
C VAL A 241 11.80 11.78 -3.74
N ASP A 242 12.78 12.60 -3.35
CA ASP A 242 14.09 12.67 -3.99
C ASP A 242 14.84 11.33 -3.88
N VAL A 243 14.83 10.70 -2.70
CA VAL A 243 15.45 9.38 -2.49
C VAL A 243 14.72 8.28 -3.27
N LEU A 244 13.38 8.26 -3.21
CA LEU A 244 12.57 7.26 -3.92
C LEU A 244 12.78 7.37 -5.45
N SER A 245 12.55 8.55 -6.01
CA SER A 245 12.63 8.79 -7.46
C SER A 245 14.05 8.65 -7.99
N GLY A 246 15.06 9.16 -7.27
CA GLY A 246 16.46 9.05 -7.67
C GLY A 246 16.95 7.60 -7.71
N LYS A 247 16.58 6.78 -6.71
CA LYS A 247 16.92 5.34 -6.69
C LYS A 247 16.19 4.58 -7.80
N VAL A 248 14.89 4.82 -7.97
CA VAL A 248 14.10 4.17 -9.03
C VAL A 248 14.66 4.49 -10.40
N ALA A 249 14.97 5.76 -10.69
CA ALA A 249 15.53 6.17 -11.99
C ALA A 249 16.91 5.53 -12.25
N THR A 250 17.77 5.49 -11.23
CA THR A 250 19.10 4.87 -11.35
C THR A 250 18.97 3.37 -11.66
N ILE A 251 18.18 2.64 -10.87
CA ILE A 251 18.05 1.19 -10.97
C ILE A 251 17.28 0.79 -12.23
N ALA A 252 16.27 1.56 -12.64
CA ALA A 252 15.54 1.31 -13.89
C ALA A 252 16.49 1.34 -15.10
N ASN A 253 17.44 2.28 -15.12
CA ASN A 253 18.45 2.35 -16.17
C ASN A 253 19.44 1.18 -16.09
N GLU A 254 19.95 0.85 -14.90
CA GLU A 254 20.88 -0.27 -14.72
C GLU A 254 20.29 -1.62 -15.17
N PHE A 255 19.01 -1.85 -14.88
CA PHE A 255 18.30 -3.09 -15.20
C PHE A 255 17.63 -3.07 -16.59
N ASN A 256 17.76 -1.97 -17.34
CA ASN A 256 17.09 -1.75 -18.63
C ASN A 256 15.57 -2.03 -18.56
N ALA A 257 14.94 -1.56 -17.49
CA ALA A 257 13.49 -1.68 -17.32
C ALA A 257 12.77 -0.91 -18.44
N ARG A 258 11.76 -1.52 -19.04
CA ARG A 258 10.95 -0.90 -20.08
C ARG A 258 9.87 0.01 -19.51
N GLU A 259 9.42 -0.32 -18.30
CA GLU A 259 8.38 0.42 -17.58
C GLU A 259 8.81 0.57 -16.11
N VAL A 260 8.41 1.70 -15.51
CA VAL A 260 8.50 1.94 -14.06
C VAL A 260 7.08 1.99 -13.53
N LEU A 261 6.78 1.10 -12.58
CA LEU A 261 5.47 0.97 -11.95
C LEU A 261 5.54 1.54 -10.54
N ILE A 262 4.48 2.24 -10.14
CA ILE A 262 4.31 2.70 -8.76
C ILE A 262 3.04 2.05 -8.24
N ALA A 263 3.12 1.45 -7.07
CA ALA A 263 1.98 0.84 -6.39
C ALA A 263 2.12 1.03 -4.90
N GLY A 264 1.01 1.00 -4.16
CA GLY A 264 1.02 1.11 -2.71
C GLY A 264 -0.28 1.67 -2.16
#